data_AF-A0A960JPQ8-F1
#
_entry.id   AF-A0A960JPQ8-F1
#
_cell.length_a   1.000
_cell.length_b   1.000
_cell.length_c   1.000
_cell.angle_alpha   90.00
_cell.angle_beta   90.00
_cell.angle_gamma   90.00
#
_symmetry.space_group_name_H-M   'P 1'
#
loop_
_entity.id
_entity.type
_entity.pdbx_description
1 polymer ?
#
loop_
_entity_poly.entity_id
_entity_poly.type
_entity_poly.pdbx_seq_one_letter_code
_entity_poly.pdbx_strand_id
1 'polypeptide(L)'
;MLSYDEAVAQVTAPGQIFELAQREIDGVQHHVFAHAPPTLRQVFAMMQARPDETFLVYEDERWTFGDVTAAIDALAATLVQTYGISPGDRVGIAMRNYPEW
;
A
#
# COMPACT_ATOMS: atom_id res chain seq x y z
N MET A 1 4.32 -19.55 -26.56
CA MET A 1 3.82 -18.38 -25.81
C MET A 1 2.73 -18.91 -24.90
N LEU A 2 2.74 -18.56 -23.61
CA LEU A 2 1.66 -18.97 -22.70
C LEU A 2 0.38 -18.22 -23.06
N SER A 3 -0.76 -18.88 -22.91
CA SER A 3 -2.05 -18.20 -22.84
C SER A 3 -2.15 -17.35 -21.56
N TYR A 4 -3.13 -16.47 -21.50
CA TYR A 4 -3.39 -15.68 -20.29
C TYR A 4 -3.62 -16.56 -19.06
N ASP A 5 -4.45 -17.60 -19.18
CA ASP A 5 -4.79 -18.49 -18.07
C ASP A 5 -3.57 -19.31 -17.61
N GLU A 6 -2.74 -19.77 -18.55
CA GLU A 6 -1.50 -20.47 -18.21
C GLU A 6 -0.50 -19.54 -17.50
N ALA A 7 -0.41 -18.28 -17.92
CA ALA A 7 0.45 -17.28 -17.27
C ALA A 7 -0.04 -16.95 -15.86
N VAL A 8 -1.35 -16.77 -15.67
CA VAL A 8 -1.96 -16.54 -14.35
C VAL A 8 -1.72 -17.73 -13.44
N ALA A 9 -2.01 -18.95 -13.91
CA ALA A 9 -1.80 -20.17 -13.15
C ALA A 9 -0.33 -20.33 -12.74
N GLN A 10 0.60 -19.98 -13.64
CA GLN A 10 2.01 -20.03 -13.33
C GLN A 10 2.41 -19.05 -12.22
N VAL A 11 2.02 -17.78 -12.28
CA VAL A 11 2.46 -16.78 -11.27
C VAL A 11 1.72 -16.89 -9.93
N THR A 12 0.57 -17.57 -9.91
CA THR A 12 -0.26 -17.79 -8.71
C THR A 12 -0.07 -19.15 -8.05
N ALA A 13 0.80 -19.99 -8.60
CA ALA A 13 1.11 -21.31 -8.06
C ALA A 13 1.83 -21.25 -6.69
N PRO A 14 1.82 -22.35 -5.90
CA PRO A 14 2.57 -22.44 -4.66
C PRO A 14 4.05 -22.08 -4.82
N GLY A 15 4.58 -21.27 -3.89
CA GLY A 15 5.97 -20.80 -3.90
C GLY A 15 6.26 -19.63 -4.85
N GLN A 16 5.25 -19.10 -5.56
CA GLN A 16 5.40 -17.94 -6.43
C GLN A 16 5.03 -16.64 -5.71
N ILE A 17 5.43 -15.50 -6.28
CA ILE A 17 5.24 -14.19 -5.63
C ILE A 17 3.76 -13.84 -5.43
N PHE A 18 2.88 -14.36 -6.29
CA PHE A 18 1.43 -14.18 -6.21
C PHE A 18 0.71 -15.48 -5.82
N GLU A 19 1.38 -16.39 -5.11
CA GLU A 19 0.76 -17.60 -4.56
C GLU A 19 -0.59 -17.27 -3.90
N LEU A 20 -1.63 -18.01 -4.27
CA LEU A 20 -2.97 -17.82 -3.70
C LEU A 20 -3.19 -18.70 -2.48
N ALA A 21 -3.76 -18.11 -1.43
CA ALA A 21 -4.24 -18.80 -0.24
C ALA A 21 -5.70 -18.44 0.05
N GLN A 22 -6.38 -19.27 0.84
CA GLN A 22 -7.69 -18.94 1.42
C GLN A 22 -7.51 -18.25 2.77
N ARG A 23 -8.24 -17.16 2.99
CA ARG A 23 -8.37 -16.55 4.32
C ARG A 23 -9.79 -16.10 4.59
N GLU A 24 -10.22 -16.28 5.82
CA GLU A 24 -11.47 -15.74 6.33
C GLU A 24 -11.24 -14.29 6.79
N ILE A 25 -12.01 -13.36 6.24
CA ILE A 25 -12.00 -11.94 6.59
C ILE A 25 -13.45 -11.55 6.84
N ASP A 26 -13.75 -11.03 8.03
CA ASP A 26 -15.11 -10.65 8.47
C ASP A 26 -16.16 -11.76 8.24
N GLY A 27 -15.77 -13.02 8.43
CA GLY A 27 -16.64 -14.20 8.27
C GLY A 27 -16.83 -14.66 6.81
N VAL A 28 -16.16 -14.05 5.85
CA VAL A 28 -16.22 -14.40 4.42
C VAL A 28 -14.89 -15.00 3.97
N GLN A 29 -14.94 -16.08 3.20
CA GLN A 29 -13.74 -16.68 2.62
C GLN A 29 -13.29 -15.95 1.36
N HIS A 30 -12.02 -15.56 1.34
CA HIS A 30 -11.40 -14.84 0.24
C HIS A 30 -10.16 -15.56 -0.27
N HIS A 31 -9.92 -15.47 -1.58
CA HIS A 31 -8.60 -15.67 -2.14
C HIS A 31 -7.73 -14.45 -1.85
N VAL A 32 -6.56 -14.69 -1.27
CA VAL A 32 -5.56 -13.67 -0.96
C VAL A 32 -4.21 -14.08 -1.53
N PHE A 33 -3.32 -13.13 -1.77
CA PHE A 33 -1.92 -13.45 -2.01
C PHE A 33 -1.26 -13.84 -0.68
N ALA A 34 -0.70 -15.04 -0.61
CA ALA A 34 -0.13 -15.62 0.60
C ALA A 34 0.99 -14.77 1.20
N HIS A 35 1.72 -14.06 0.34
CA HIS A 35 2.89 -13.24 0.68
C HIS A 35 2.59 -11.73 0.74
N ALA A 36 1.32 -11.32 0.63
CA ALA A 36 0.96 -9.90 0.72
C ALA A 36 1.27 -9.33 2.11
N PRO A 37 1.80 -8.10 2.20
CA PRO A 37 1.99 -7.44 3.48
C PRO A 37 0.65 -7.28 4.23
N PRO A 38 0.57 -7.64 5.53
CA PRO A 38 -0.66 -7.61 6.31
C PRO A 38 -1.26 -6.21 6.54
N THR A 39 -0.49 -5.14 6.35
CA THR A 39 -1.00 -3.76 6.50
C THR A 39 -0.41 -2.84 5.45
N LEU A 40 -1.18 -1.80 5.11
CA LEU A 40 -0.73 -0.76 4.18
C LEU A 40 0.56 -0.08 4.67
N ARG A 41 0.76 0.07 5.99
CA ARG A 41 2.02 0.56 6.58
C ARG A 41 3.22 -0.23 6.09
N GLN A 42 3.11 -1.56 6.00
CA GLN A 42 4.21 -2.40 5.55
C GLN A 42 4.48 -2.26 4.06
N VAL A 43 3.45 -1.97 3.25
CA VAL A 43 3.63 -1.60 1.84
C VAL A 43 4.44 -0.30 1.73
N PHE A 44 4.08 0.74 2.51
CA PHE A 44 4.82 2.01 2.53
C PHE A 44 6.25 1.84 3.07
N ALA A 45 6.50 0.94 4.02
CA ALA A 45 7.84 0.67 4.52
C ALA A 45 8.79 0.15 3.42
N MET A 46 8.27 -0.49 2.37
CA MET A 46 9.08 -0.95 1.22
C MET A 46 9.62 0.21 0.37
N MET A 47 8.98 1.39 0.43
CA MET A 47 9.39 2.59 -0.32
C MET A 47 10.79 3.10 0.08
N GLN A 48 11.18 2.84 1.33
CA GLN A 48 12.50 3.20 1.86
C GLN A 48 13.66 2.56 1.10
N ALA A 49 13.42 1.50 0.34
CA ALA A 49 14.45 0.87 -0.49
C ALA A 49 14.84 1.71 -1.72
N ARG A 50 14.02 2.69 -2.12
CA ARG A 50 14.15 3.46 -3.37
C ARG A 50 13.81 4.95 -3.17
N PRO A 51 14.42 5.64 -2.19
CA PRO A 51 13.98 6.96 -1.76
C PRO A 51 14.02 8.00 -2.88
N ASP A 52 14.96 7.90 -3.81
CA ASP A 52 15.16 8.88 -4.89
C ASP A 52 14.30 8.60 -6.14
N GLU A 53 13.61 7.46 -6.22
CA GLU A 53 12.73 7.14 -7.36
C GLU A 53 11.42 7.95 -7.29
N THR A 54 10.87 8.32 -8.45
CA THR A 54 9.58 9.01 -8.53
C THR A 54 8.44 8.10 -8.07
N PHE A 55 7.65 8.56 -7.10
CA PHE A 55 6.43 7.91 -6.63
C PHE A 55 5.18 8.49 -7.30
N LEU A 56 5.06 9.81 -7.31
CA LEU A 56 3.88 10.52 -7.79
C LEU A 56 4.26 11.61 -8.78
N VAL A 57 3.47 11.73 -9.85
CA VAL A 57 3.57 12.80 -10.84
C VAL A 57 2.23 13.51 -10.89
N TYR A 58 2.25 14.83 -10.69
CA TYR A 58 1.06 15.68 -10.76
C TYR A 58 1.44 16.94 -11.52
N GLU A 59 0.85 17.13 -12.70
CA GLU A 59 1.24 18.23 -13.61
C GLU A 59 2.77 18.27 -13.82
N ASP A 60 3.41 19.38 -13.46
CA ASP A 60 4.86 19.58 -13.56
C ASP A 60 5.63 19.15 -12.29
N GLU A 61 4.92 18.64 -11.27
CA GLU A 61 5.49 18.20 -10.01
C GLU A 61 5.82 16.71 -10.02
N ARG A 62 6.93 16.37 -9.35
CA ARG A 62 7.36 15.00 -9.11
C ARG A 62 7.74 14.86 -7.66
N TRP A 63 7.12 13.90 -7.01
CA TRP A 63 7.41 13.54 -5.63
C TRP A 63 8.14 12.21 -5.64
N THR A 64 9.27 12.16 -4.95
CA THR A 64 10.02 10.92 -4.75
C THR A 64 9.39 10.07 -3.64
N PHE A 65 9.75 8.79 -3.57
CA PHE A 65 9.36 7.94 -2.44
C PHE A 65 9.81 8.53 -1.09
N GLY A 66 10.98 9.19 -1.06
CA GLY A 66 11.49 9.91 0.10
C GLY A 66 10.61 11.07 0.52
N ASP A 67 10.21 11.93 -0.43
CA ASP A 67 9.34 13.08 -0.17
C ASP A 67 8.00 12.65 0.42
N VAL A 68 7.39 11.63 -0.18
CA VAL A 68 6.08 11.09 0.24
C VAL A 68 6.19 10.46 1.62
N THR A 69 7.25 9.69 1.89
CA THR A 69 7.37 9.07 3.21
C THR A 69 7.61 10.10 4.31
N ALA A 70 8.41 11.14 4.04
CA ALA A 70 8.60 12.24 4.97
C ALA A 70 7.29 12.98 5.29
N ALA A 71 6.44 13.21 4.27
CA ALA A 71 5.12 13.81 4.46
C ALA A 71 4.18 12.90 5.28
N ILE A 72 4.15 11.60 4.99
CA ILE A 72 3.38 10.61 5.74
C ILE A 72 3.80 10.58 7.21
N ASP A 73 5.10 10.53 7.49
CA ASP A 73 5.63 10.46 8.85
C ASP A 73 5.27 11.71 9.67
N ALA A 74 5.38 12.90 9.05
CA ALA A 74 4.99 14.16 9.68
C ALA A 74 3.48 14.23 10.00
N LEU A 75 2.64 13.81 9.05
CA LEU A 75 1.19 13.76 9.24
C LEU A 75 0.81 12.72 10.31
N ALA A 76 1.39 11.52 10.25
CA ALA A 76 1.14 10.45 11.22
C ALA A 76 1.53 10.86 12.65
N ALA A 77 2.70 11.49 12.81
CA ALA A 77 3.13 12.03 14.10
C ALA A 77 2.13 13.08 14.63
N THR A 78 1.63 13.96 13.77
CA THR A 78 0.63 14.98 14.15
C THR A 78 -0.70 14.34 14.54
N LEU A 79 -1.21 13.40 13.75
CA LEU A 79 -2.48 12.69 14.04
C LEU A 79 -2.43 11.97 15.38
N VAL A 80 -1.32 11.29 15.68
CA VAL A 80 -1.17 10.53 16.93
C VAL A 80 -0.86 11.45 18.12
N GLN A 81 0.14 12.32 18.02
CA GLN A 81 0.65 13.07 19.17
C GLN A 81 -0.19 14.30 19.51
N THR A 82 -0.75 14.96 18.49
CA THR A 82 -1.54 16.19 18.69
C THR A 82 -3.03 15.89 18.78
N TYR A 83 -3.54 15.02 17.89
CA TYR A 83 -4.98 14.73 17.81
C TYR A 83 -5.40 13.44 18.52
N GLY A 84 -4.45 12.64 19.03
CA GLY A 84 -4.74 11.46 19.84
C GLY A 84 -5.36 10.29 19.07
N ILE A 85 -5.22 10.25 17.74
CA ILE A 85 -5.80 9.19 16.91
C ILE A 85 -5.26 7.82 17.32
N SER A 86 -6.17 6.86 17.45
CA SER A 86 -5.93 5.51 17.92
C SER A 86 -6.61 4.46 17.01
N PRO A 87 -6.20 3.17 17.10
CA PRO A 87 -6.86 2.11 16.33
C PRO A 87 -8.37 2.06 16.56
N GLY A 88 -9.14 2.09 15.48
CA GLY A 88 -10.61 2.13 15.51
C GLY A 88 -11.20 3.52 15.27
N ASP A 89 -10.40 4.58 15.41
CA ASP A 89 -10.82 5.93 15.06
C ASP A 89 -10.98 6.09 13.55
N ARG A 90 -11.87 7.01 13.16
CA ARG A 90 -12.20 7.28 11.76
C ARG A 90 -11.71 8.67 11.39
N VAL A 91 -10.90 8.75 10.35
CA VAL A 91 -10.38 10.01 9.80
C VAL A 91 -11.04 10.25 8.45
N GLY A 92 -11.73 11.38 8.31
CA GLY A 92 -12.34 11.80 7.04
C GLY A 92 -11.39 12.68 6.24
N ILE A 93 -11.23 12.39 4.95
CA ILE A 93 -10.43 13.19 4.01
C ILE A 93 -11.40 13.84 3.02
N ALA A 94 -11.40 15.18 2.96
CA ALA A 94 -12.27 15.96 2.09
C ALA A 94 -11.46 17.00 1.31
N MET A 95 -10.79 16.54 0.25
CA MET A 95 -9.95 17.37 -0.60
C MET A 95 -9.98 16.89 -2.05
N ARG A 96 -9.44 17.69 -2.97
CA ARG A 96 -9.26 17.29 -4.37
C ARG A 96 -8.09 16.30 -4.50
N ASN A 97 -7.99 15.66 -5.65
CA ASN A 97 -6.85 14.80 -5.99
C ASN A 97 -5.61 15.67 -6.28
N TYR A 98 -4.92 16.06 -5.21
CA TYR A 98 -3.61 16.71 -5.21
C TYR A 98 -2.55 15.76 -4.64
N PRO A 99 -1.25 16.04 -4.82
CA PRO A 99 -0.17 15.22 -4.26
C PRO A 99 -0.28 14.93 -2.77
N GLU A 100 -0.83 15.85 -1.99
CA GLU A 100 -0.96 15.76 -0.53
C GLU A 100 -2.22 15.00 -0.06
N TRP A 101 -3.04 14.47 -0.98
CA TRP A 101 -4.17 13.61 -0.62
C TRP A 101 -3.71 12.33 0.07
#